data_AF-A0A640S5X8-F1
#
_entry.id   AF-A0A640S5X8-F1
#
_cell.length_a   1.000
_cell.length_b   1.000
_cell.length_c   1.000
_cell.angle_alpha   90.00
_cell.angle_beta   90.00
_cell.angle_gamma   90.00
#
_symmetry.space_group_name_H-M   'P 1'
#
loop_
_entity.id
_entity.type
_entity.pdbx_description
1 polymer ?
#
loop_
_entity_poly.entity_id
_entity_poly.type
_entity_poly.pdbx_seq_one_letter_code
_entity_poly.pdbx_strand_id
1 'polypeptide(L)'
;MTDRHHTDSTPRTGLPLAAAVLTGTVALYVSLVAFGNITDFDTNQQFVRHVLAMDTTFKDPDLMWRALTSPGLQDTAYLAIIAWETVAAAVLLAGTALWAVGLRRGGFARARHVSTLGLLMVVLLFGVGFLAIGGEWFSMWQSKNWNGLEAATRNLTVAGIALVVIHLPGAAGKPKGGNGEPKGGDGE
;
A
#
# COMPACT_ATOMS: atom_id res chain seq x y z
N MET A 1 30.61 28.42 -37.13
CA MET A 1 30.54 27.21 -36.29
C MET A 1 29.47 27.47 -35.25
N THR A 2 28.24 27.00 -35.47
CA THR A 2 27.09 27.28 -34.61
C THR A 2 27.02 26.25 -33.49
N ASP A 3 27.40 26.68 -32.28
CA ASP A 3 27.32 25.84 -31.09
C ASP A 3 25.86 25.80 -30.63
N ARG A 4 25.21 24.64 -30.79
CA ARG A 4 23.84 24.42 -30.32
C ARG A 4 23.91 24.07 -28.84
N HIS A 5 23.52 25.00 -27.98
CA HIS A 5 23.10 24.67 -26.63
C HIS A 5 21.94 23.66 -26.69
N HIS A 6 22.23 22.37 -26.53
CA HIS A 6 21.24 21.40 -26.13
C HIS A 6 20.87 21.69 -24.67
N THR A 7 19.90 22.60 -24.48
CA THR A 7 19.12 22.63 -23.25
C THR A 7 18.29 21.36 -23.22
N ASP A 8 18.86 20.30 -22.65
CA ASP A 8 18.22 19.02 -22.47
C ASP A 8 17.09 19.18 -21.44
N SER A 9 15.98 19.72 -21.95
CA SER A 9 14.79 20.06 -21.21
C SER A 9 14.13 18.73 -20.87
N THR A 10 14.50 18.15 -19.73
CA THR A 10 13.88 16.91 -19.26
C THR A 10 12.36 17.12 -19.27
N PRO A 11 11.58 16.35 -20.05
CA PRO A 11 10.15 16.54 -20.10
C PRO A 11 9.61 16.45 -18.68
N ARG A 12 8.88 17.47 -18.23
CA ARG A 12 8.10 17.39 -16.99
C ARG A 12 7.01 16.34 -17.22
N THR A 13 7.35 15.08 -17.02
CA THR A 13 6.40 13.99 -17.03
C THR A 13 5.40 14.26 -15.91
N GLY A 14 4.10 14.15 -16.17
CA GLY A 14 3.05 14.27 -15.12
C GLY A 14 3.09 13.15 -14.09
N LEU A 15 4.08 12.26 -14.18
CA LEU A 15 4.20 11.02 -13.44
C LEU A 15 4.52 11.22 -11.94
N PRO A 16 5.41 12.14 -11.52
CA PRO A 16 5.58 12.46 -10.10
C PRO A 16 4.30 13.05 -9.47
N LEU A 17 3.51 13.80 -10.24
CA LEU A 17 2.22 14.30 -9.78
C LEU A 17 1.21 13.15 -9.64
N ALA A 18 1.12 12.26 -10.63
CA ALA A 18 0.28 11.07 -10.55
C ALA A 18 0.66 10.17 -9.36
N ALA A 19 1.96 9.97 -9.13
CA ALA A 19 2.50 9.26 -7.96
C ALA A 19 2.10 9.93 -6.64
N ALA A 20 2.19 11.26 -6.55
CA ALA A 20 1.78 12.03 -5.38
C ALA A 20 0.28 11.88 -5.11
N VAL A 21 -0.55 12.05 -6.14
CA VAL A 21 -2.02 11.97 -6.03
C VAL A 21 -2.45 10.55 -5.66
N LEU A 22 -1.94 9.52 -6.33
CA LEU A 22 -2.29 8.14 -6.01
C LEU A 22 -1.84 7.72 -4.61
N THR A 23 -0.62 8.08 -4.21
CA THR A 23 -0.16 7.84 -2.83
C THR A 23 -1.07 8.56 -1.84
N GLY A 24 -1.40 9.83 -2.09
CA GLY A 24 -2.29 10.64 -1.26
C GLY A 24 -3.70 10.05 -1.14
N THR A 25 -4.27 9.57 -2.24
CA THR A 25 -5.57 8.91 -2.26
C THR A 25 -5.55 7.65 -1.40
N VAL A 26 -4.54 6.78 -1.54
CA VAL A 26 -4.43 5.58 -0.70
C VAL A 26 -4.19 5.97 0.76
N ALA A 27 -3.37 7.00 1.03
CA ALA A 27 -3.13 7.49 2.38
C ALA A 27 -4.42 7.94 3.06
N LEU A 28 -5.22 8.76 2.37
CA LEU A 28 -6.52 9.22 2.86
C LEU A 28 -7.46 8.03 3.10
N TYR A 29 -7.57 7.14 2.12
CA TYR A 29 -8.44 5.97 2.23
C TYR A 29 -8.07 5.10 3.44
N VAL A 30 -6.80 4.73 3.59
CA VAL A 30 -6.34 3.88 4.70
C VAL A 30 -6.47 4.61 6.04
N SER A 31 -6.28 5.93 6.07
CA SER A 31 -6.53 6.73 7.28
C SER A 31 -8.00 6.66 7.70
N LEU A 32 -8.94 6.73 6.74
CA LEU A 32 -10.37 6.60 7.01
C LEU A 32 -10.75 5.17 7.42
N VAL A 33 -10.11 4.15 6.86
CA VAL A 33 -10.29 2.75 7.31
C VAL A 33 -9.83 2.59 8.76
N ALA A 34 -8.61 3.02 9.08
CA ALA A 34 -8.07 2.97 10.45
C ALA A 34 -8.97 3.75 11.42
N PHE A 35 -9.39 4.95 11.04
CA PHE A 35 -10.31 5.77 11.84
C PHE A 35 -11.63 5.04 12.07
N GLY A 36 -12.24 4.49 11.01
CA GLY A 36 -13.49 3.73 11.11
C GLY A 36 -13.36 2.53 12.06
N ASN A 37 -12.28 1.75 11.94
CA ASN A 37 -12.03 0.62 12.84
C ASN A 37 -11.78 1.07 14.29
N ILE A 38 -11.22 2.25 14.54
CA ILE A 38 -11.05 2.77 15.90
C ILE A 38 -12.37 3.28 16.48
N THR A 39 -13.19 3.97 15.69
CA THR A 39 -14.41 4.63 16.19
C THR A 39 -15.63 3.72 16.22
N ASP A 40 -15.74 2.80 15.26
CA ASP A 40 -16.78 1.77 15.19
C ASP A 40 -16.18 0.41 15.55
N PHE A 41 -15.59 0.37 16.75
CA PHE A 41 -14.76 -0.75 17.20
C PHE A 41 -15.55 -2.06 17.31
N ASP A 42 -16.74 -2.02 17.93
CA ASP A 42 -17.51 -3.23 18.23
C ASP A 42 -17.99 -3.93 16.95
N THR A 43 -18.51 -3.19 15.97
CA THR A 43 -18.97 -3.72 14.68
C THR A 43 -17.85 -4.43 13.93
N ASN A 44 -16.68 -3.80 13.84
CA ASN A 44 -15.54 -4.33 13.10
C ASN A 44 -14.80 -5.44 13.88
N GLN A 45 -14.83 -5.39 15.22
CA GLN A 45 -14.38 -6.50 16.06
C GLN A 45 -15.24 -7.75 15.82
N GLN A 46 -16.57 -7.59 15.79
CA GLN A 46 -17.48 -8.69 15.49
C GLN A 46 -17.20 -9.28 14.11
N PHE A 47 -16.90 -8.44 13.10
CA PHE A 47 -16.47 -8.92 11.78
C PHE A 47 -15.29 -9.89 11.88
N VAL A 48 -14.20 -9.49 12.56
CA VAL A 48 -13.01 -10.36 12.70
C VAL A 48 -13.33 -11.61 13.50
N ARG A 49 -14.11 -11.50 14.58
CA ARG A 49 -14.52 -12.65 15.40
C ARG A 49 -15.28 -13.68 14.58
N HIS A 50 -16.27 -13.27 13.78
CA HIS A 50 -17.06 -14.20 12.97
C HIS A 50 -16.27 -14.82 11.83
N VAL A 51 -15.36 -14.07 11.19
CA VAL A 51 -14.45 -14.63 10.19
C VAL A 51 -13.56 -15.70 10.81
N LEU A 52 -12.91 -15.40 11.93
CA LEU A 52 -11.99 -16.34 12.59
C LEU A 52 -12.72 -17.56 13.19
N ALA A 53 -13.93 -17.37 13.71
CA ALA A 53 -14.74 -18.45 14.27
C ALA A 53 -15.34 -19.38 13.21
N MET A 54 -15.42 -18.93 11.95
CA MET A 54 -16.06 -19.65 10.84
C MET A 54 -17.51 -20.06 11.13
N ASP A 55 -18.18 -19.40 12.08
CA ASP A 55 -19.47 -19.81 12.65
C ASP A 55 -20.67 -19.52 11.73
N THR A 56 -20.44 -18.72 10.70
CA THR A 56 -21.40 -18.38 9.63
C THR A 56 -21.03 -18.97 8.26
N THR A 57 -20.07 -19.91 8.22
CA THR A 57 -19.72 -20.70 7.03
C THR A 57 -20.66 -21.90 6.88
N PHE A 58 -20.42 -22.78 5.90
CA PHE A 58 -21.21 -24.00 5.70
C PHE A 58 -21.02 -25.06 6.80
N LYS A 59 -20.06 -24.86 7.73
CA LYS A 59 -19.76 -25.77 8.84
C LYS A 59 -19.41 -27.20 8.40
N ASP A 60 -18.67 -27.29 7.30
CA ASP A 60 -18.10 -28.55 6.82
C ASP A 60 -17.12 -29.13 7.88
N PRO A 61 -17.35 -30.36 8.40
CA PRO A 61 -16.48 -30.98 9.40
C PRO A 61 -15.00 -31.00 8.99
N ASP A 62 -14.71 -31.09 7.69
CA ASP A 62 -13.34 -31.17 7.16
C ASP A 62 -12.59 -29.83 7.18
N LEU A 63 -13.32 -28.71 7.35
CA LEU A 63 -12.76 -27.36 7.39
C LEU A 63 -12.73 -26.76 8.79
N MET A 64 -13.66 -27.16 9.66
CA MET A 64 -13.87 -26.50 10.96
C MET A 64 -12.70 -26.61 11.93
N TRP A 65 -11.73 -27.49 11.70
CA TRP A 65 -10.51 -27.57 12.51
C TRP A 65 -9.65 -26.29 12.46
N ARG A 66 -9.85 -25.46 11.44
CA ARG A 66 -9.13 -24.17 11.26
C ARG A 66 -9.70 -23.05 12.13
N ALA A 67 -10.92 -23.20 12.64
CA ALA A 67 -11.62 -22.14 13.35
C ALA A 67 -10.91 -21.75 14.65
N LEU A 68 -10.85 -20.45 14.90
CA LEU A 68 -10.35 -19.87 16.15
C LEU A 68 -11.53 -19.31 16.92
N THR A 69 -11.89 -19.94 18.03
CA THR A 69 -13.04 -19.58 18.88
C THR A 69 -12.65 -18.84 20.16
N SER A 70 -11.36 -18.68 20.44
CA SER A 70 -10.88 -17.96 21.62
C SER A 70 -11.05 -16.44 21.44
N PRO A 71 -11.87 -15.76 22.26
CA PRO A 71 -12.09 -14.32 22.13
C PRO A 71 -10.81 -13.52 22.25
N GLY A 72 -9.89 -13.93 23.13
CA GLY A 72 -8.61 -13.24 23.31
C GLY A 72 -7.73 -13.27 22.07
N LEU A 73 -7.71 -14.38 21.32
CA LEU A 73 -6.96 -14.47 20.05
C LEU A 73 -7.62 -13.62 18.97
N GLN A 74 -8.94 -13.64 18.88
CA GLN A 74 -9.69 -12.85 17.91
C GLN A 74 -9.52 -11.35 18.14
N ASP A 75 -9.58 -10.92 19.41
CA ASP A 75 -9.41 -9.51 19.80
C ASP A 75 -7.98 -9.05 19.57
N THR A 76 -6.99 -9.90 19.86
CA THR A 76 -5.58 -9.61 19.55
C THR A 76 -5.36 -9.45 18.05
N ALA A 77 -5.98 -10.32 17.23
CA ALA A 77 -5.90 -10.21 15.78
C ALA A 77 -6.52 -8.90 15.28
N TYR A 78 -7.67 -8.51 15.82
CA TYR A 78 -8.33 -7.25 15.45
C TYR A 78 -7.50 -6.01 15.84
N LEU A 79 -6.93 -5.99 17.05
CA LEU A 79 -6.02 -4.92 17.48
C LEU A 79 -4.76 -4.84 16.60
N ALA A 80 -4.22 -5.98 16.18
CA ALA A 80 -3.09 -6.03 15.26
C ALA A 80 -3.43 -5.44 13.88
N ILE A 81 -4.65 -5.68 13.38
CA ILE A 81 -5.15 -5.07 12.13
C ILE A 81 -5.20 -3.54 12.27
N ILE A 82 -5.83 -3.01 13.33
CA ILE A 82 -5.92 -1.56 13.56
C ILE A 82 -4.53 -0.92 13.67
N ALA A 83 -3.62 -1.55 14.41
CA ALA A 83 -2.26 -1.06 14.56
C ALA A 83 -1.54 -1.01 13.20
N TRP A 84 -1.69 -2.06 12.39
CA TRP A 84 -1.13 -2.13 11.04
C TRP A 84 -1.68 -1.06 10.12
N GLU A 85 -3.00 -0.87 10.09
CA GLU A 85 -3.67 0.17 9.30
C GLU A 85 -3.21 1.57 9.70
N THR A 86 -3.10 1.82 11.00
CA THR A 86 -2.65 3.12 11.54
C THR A 86 -1.21 3.42 11.13
N VAL A 87 -0.30 2.44 11.23
CA VAL A 87 1.09 2.61 10.80
C VAL A 87 1.16 2.77 9.28
N ALA A 88 0.41 1.98 8.51
CA ALA A 88 0.36 2.10 7.05
C ALA A 88 -0.13 3.49 6.62
N ALA A 89 -1.19 4.01 7.25
CA ALA A 89 -1.70 5.35 7.03
C ALA A 89 -0.61 6.42 7.30
N ALA A 90 0.05 6.34 8.45
CA ALA A 90 1.12 7.29 8.81
C ALA A 90 2.29 7.26 7.82
N VAL A 91 2.73 6.08 7.40
CA VAL A 91 3.79 5.90 6.40
C VAL A 91 3.36 6.49 5.05
N LEU A 92 2.14 6.23 4.59
CA LEU A 92 1.61 6.77 3.34
C LEU A 92 1.40 8.29 3.36
N LEU A 93 0.97 8.85 4.50
CA LEU A 93 0.89 10.31 4.69
C LEU A 93 2.27 10.95 4.63
N ALA A 94 3.28 10.33 5.27
CA ALA A 94 4.66 10.78 5.16
C ALA A 94 5.19 10.69 3.71
N GLY A 95 4.89 9.59 3.00
CA GLY A 95 5.20 9.43 1.58
C GLY A 95 4.57 10.54 0.72
N THR A 96 3.29 10.83 0.93
CA THR A 96 2.55 11.91 0.26
C THR A 96 3.19 13.29 0.51
N ALA A 97 3.56 13.58 1.77
CA ALA A 97 4.24 14.82 2.10
C ALA A 97 5.61 14.94 1.40
N LEU A 98 6.36 13.84 1.33
CA LEU A 98 7.64 13.79 0.62
C LEU A 98 7.48 13.99 -0.89
N TRP A 99 6.41 13.45 -1.50
CA TRP A 99 6.07 13.74 -2.90
C TRP A 99 5.79 15.23 -3.11
N ALA A 100 5.00 15.86 -2.24
CA ALA A 100 4.70 17.28 -2.32
C ALA A 100 5.96 18.16 -2.19
N VAL A 101 6.90 17.78 -1.33
CA VAL A 101 8.21 18.45 -1.21
C VAL A 101 9.05 18.23 -2.47
N GLY A 102 9.11 17.00 -2.99
CA GLY A 102 9.85 16.66 -4.21
C GLY A 102 9.34 17.39 -5.44
N LEU A 103 8.03 17.60 -5.56
CA LEU A 103 7.42 18.38 -6.64
C LEU A 103 7.87 19.85 -6.64
N ARG A 104 8.25 20.40 -5.47
CA ARG A 104 8.73 21.78 -5.33
C ARG A 104 10.25 21.92 -5.44
N ARG A 105 10.99 20.98 -4.84
CA ARG A 105 12.45 21.08 -4.64
C ARG A 105 13.27 20.18 -5.57
N GLY A 106 12.62 19.28 -6.31
CA GLY A 106 13.27 18.23 -7.08
C GLY A 106 13.75 17.07 -6.20
N GLY A 107 13.71 15.86 -6.77
CA GLY A 107 14.15 14.62 -6.11
C GLY A 107 13.02 13.87 -5.41
N PHE A 108 12.81 12.61 -5.83
CA PHE A 108 11.67 11.79 -5.35
C PHE A 108 12.09 10.42 -4.80
N ALA A 109 13.39 10.14 -4.68
CA ALA A 109 13.88 8.83 -4.23
C ALA A 109 13.32 8.45 -2.85
N ARG A 110 13.35 9.38 -1.90
CA ARG A 110 12.79 9.17 -0.55
C ARG A 110 11.27 9.04 -0.57
N ALA A 111 10.58 9.87 -1.37
CA ALA A 111 9.13 9.80 -1.53
C ALA A 111 8.70 8.44 -2.06
N ARG A 112 9.34 7.96 -3.12
CA ARG A 112 9.12 6.61 -3.67
C ARG A 112 9.35 5.54 -2.61
N HIS A 113 10.49 5.52 -1.92
CA HIS A 113 10.79 4.47 -0.95
C HIS A 113 9.75 4.40 0.18
N VAL A 114 9.38 5.55 0.76
CA VAL A 114 8.38 5.61 1.84
C VAL A 114 6.99 5.20 1.32
N SER A 115 6.59 5.68 0.13
CA SER A 115 5.35 5.25 -0.51
C SER A 115 5.33 3.75 -0.79
N THR A 116 6.42 3.17 -1.32
CA THR A 116 6.53 1.73 -1.56
C THR A 116 6.31 0.94 -0.28
N LEU A 117 6.94 1.34 0.83
CA LEU A 117 6.75 0.69 2.12
C LEU A 117 5.27 0.71 2.54
N GLY A 118 4.64 1.88 2.54
CA GLY A 118 3.24 2.02 2.92
C GLY A 118 2.28 1.25 2.01
N LEU A 119 2.51 1.27 0.70
CA LEU A 119 1.69 0.53 -0.27
C LEU A 119 1.85 -0.98 -0.11
N LEU A 120 3.06 -1.47 0.17
CA LEU A 120 3.28 -2.89 0.47
C LEU A 120 2.58 -3.30 1.76
N MET A 121 2.52 -2.44 2.78
CA MET A 121 1.74 -2.72 3.98
C MET A 121 0.25 -2.92 3.65
N VAL A 122 -0.32 -2.10 2.77
CA VAL A 122 -1.71 -2.24 2.31
C VAL A 122 -1.90 -3.54 1.51
N VAL A 123 -0.97 -3.85 0.60
CA VAL A 123 -0.97 -5.10 -0.18
C VAL A 123 -0.92 -6.33 0.75
N LEU A 124 -0.08 -6.30 1.78
CA LEU A 124 0.03 -7.40 2.74
C LEU A 124 -1.26 -7.56 3.56
N LEU A 125 -1.82 -6.46 4.06
CA LEU A 125 -3.05 -6.52 4.83
C LEU A 125 -4.20 -7.09 4.01
N PHE A 126 -4.49 -6.50 2.84
CA PHE A 126 -5.66 -6.91 2.08
C PHE A 126 -5.42 -8.16 1.22
N GLY A 127 -4.25 -8.31 0.62
CA GLY A 127 -3.91 -9.48 -0.18
C GLY A 127 -3.63 -10.74 0.66
N VAL A 128 -2.76 -10.64 1.66
CA VAL A 128 -2.44 -11.81 2.51
C VAL A 128 -3.44 -11.95 3.64
N GLY A 129 -3.70 -10.89 4.40
CA GLY A 129 -4.60 -10.94 5.55
C GLY A 129 -6.05 -11.24 5.16
N PHE A 130 -6.65 -10.45 4.26
CA PHE A 130 -8.07 -10.60 3.92
C PHE A 130 -8.35 -11.59 2.80
N LEU A 131 -7.63 -11.58 1.67
CA LEU A 131 -7.91 -12.51 0.57
C LEU A 131 -7.41 -13.93 0.89
N ALA A 132 -6.13 -14.09 1.22
CA ALA A 132 -5.57 -15.42 1.43
C ALA A 132 -5.99 -16.03 2.78
N ILE A 133 -5.77 -15.32 3.89
CA ILE A 133 -6.07 -15.85 5.22
C ILE A 133 -7.57 -15.77 5.51
N GLY A 134 -8.19 -14.59 5.44
CA GLY A 134 -9.64 -14.47 5.67
C GLY A 134 -10.46 -15.25 4.64
N GLY A 135 -10.23 -15.00 3.35
CA GLY A 135 -10.94 -15.61 2.23
C GLY A 135 -10.76 -17.11 2.17
N GLU A 136 -9.55 -17.57 1.93
CA GLU A 136 -9.30 -18.99 1.62
C GLU A 136 -9.11 -19.84 2.87
N TRP A 137 -8.27 -19.42 3.83
CA TRP A 137 -8.03 -20.24 5.02
C TRP A 137 -9.28 -20.37 5.90
N PHE A 138 -9.92 -19.23 6.21
CA PHE A 138 -11.14 -19.17 7.04
C PHE A 138 -12.46 -19.25 6.24
N SER A 139 -12.40 -19.43 4.91
CA SER A 139 -13.59 -19.56 4.06
C SER A 139 -14.58 -18.39 4.19
N MET A 140 -14.07 -17.16 4.41
CA MET A 140 -14.86 -15.94 4.56
C MET A 140 -15.85 -15.72 3.39
N TRP A 141 -15.52 -16.22 2.19
CA TRP A 141 -16.40 -16.16 1.02
C TRP A 141 -17.76 -16.86 1.23
N GLN A 142 -17.86 -17.82 2.14
CA GLN A 142 -19.10 -18.56 2.43
C GLN A 142 -20.09 -17.74 3.29
N SER A 143 -19.59 -16.77 4.07
CA SER A 143 -20.45 -15.96 4.93
C SER A 143 -21.19 -14.91 4.10
N LYS A 144 -22.50 -14.76 4.33
CA LYS A 144 -23.30 -13.69 3.69
C LYS A 144 -23.10 -12.33 4.35
N ASN A 145 -22.87 -12.33 5.67
CA ASN A 145 -22.84 -11.10 6.47
C ASN A 145 -21.40 -10.66 6.78
N TRP A 146 -20.47 -11.61 6.86
CA TRP A 146 -19.10 -11.37 7.30
C TRP A 146 -18.12 -11.68 6.17
N ASN A 147 -18.29 -11.03 5.03
CA ASN A 147 -17.46 -11.23 3.85
C ASN A 147 -16.85 -9.91 3.37
N GLY A 148 -15.53 -9.81 3.46
CA GLY A 148 -14.77 -8.62 3.10
C GLY A 148 -14.03 -8.70 1.77
N LEU A 149 -14.26 -9.73 0.93
CA LEU A 149 -13.41 -9.98 -0.25
C LEU A 149 -13.51 -8.88 -1.31
N GLU A 150 -14.69 -8.31 -1.51
CA GLU A 150 -14.85 -7.20 -2.45
C GLU A 150 -14.06 -5.96 -1.99
N ALA A 151 -14.19 -5.61 -0.71
CA ALA A 151 -13.44 -4.49 -0.13
C ALA A 151 -11.93 -4.75 -0.19
N ALA A 152 -11.48 -5.96 0.14
CA ALA A 152 -10.08 -6.35 0.08
C ALA A 152 -9.53 -6.29 -1.35
N THR A 153 -10.28 -6.78 -2.34
CA THR A 153 -9.89 -6.72 -3.75
C THR A 153 -9.77 -5.28 -4.24
N ARG A 154 -10.73 -4.41 -3.88
CA ARG A 154 -10.67 -2.98 -4.21
C ARG A 154 -9.42 -2.32 -3.61
N ASN A 155 -9.12 -2.58 -2.34
CA ASN A 155 -7.98 -1.99 -1.65
C ASN A 155 -6.65 -2.48 -2.22
N LEU A 156 -6.55 -3.78 -2.49
CA LEU A 156 -5.40 -4.36 -3.18
C LEU A 156 -5.21 -3.75 -4.57
N THR A 157 -6.30 -3.54 -5.32
CA THR A 157 -6.25 -2.96 -6.67
C THR A 157 -5.74 -1.53 -6.65
N VAL A 158 -6.31 -0.66 -5.81
CA VAL A 158 -5.87 0.75 -5.75
C VAL A 158 -4.41 0.85 -5.26
N ALA A 159 -4.02 0.05 -4.26
CA ALA A 159 -2.64 0.01 -3.79
C ALA A 159 -1.67 -0.53 -4.86
N GLY A 160 -2.07 -1.59 -5.58
CA GLY A 160 -1.29 -2.17 -6.67
C GLY A 160 -1.09 -1.21 -7.83
N ILE A 161 -2.14 -0.49 -8.26
CA ILE A 161 -2.03 0.55 -9.28
C ILE A 161 -1.08 1.66 -8.83
N ALA A 162 -1.23 2.15 -7.61
CA ALA A 162 -0.32 3.16 -7.07
C ALA A 162 1.13 2.66 -7.05
N LEU A 163 1.36 1.40 -6.64
CA LEU A 163 2.68 0.79 -6.59
C LEU A 163 3.32 0.73 -7.99
N VAL A 164 2.57 0.29 -9.00
CA VAL A 164 3.06 0.29 -10.39
C VAL A 164 3.43 1.71 -10.82
N VAL A 165 2.55 2.69 -10.61
CA VAL A 165 2.75 4.08 -11.07
C VAL A 165 3.99 4.71 -10.42
N ILE A 166 4.22 4.55 -9.12
CA ILE A 166 5.40 5.15 -8.46
C ILE A 166 6.74 4.55 -8.94
N HIS A 167 6.70 3.34 -9.53
CA HIS A 167 7.85 2.63 -10.07
C HIS A 167 8.04 2.80 -11.58
N LEU A 168 7.10 3.45 -12.29
CA LEU A 168 7.28 3.74 -13.71
C LEU A 168 8.49 4.66 -13.97
N PRO A 169 9.20 4.47 -15.10
CA PRO A 169 10.32 5.33 -15.49
C PRO A 169 9.87 6.80 -15.58
N GLY A 170 10.59 7.70 -14.90
CA GLY A 170 10.25 9.12 -14.82
C GLY A 170 9.59 9.54 -13.50
N ALA A 171 9.06 8.61 -12.71
CA ALA A 171 8.43 8.94 -11.43
C ALA A 171 9.43 9.49 -10.39
N ALA A 172 10.72 9.13 -10.46
CA ALA A 172 11.74 9.66 -9.55
C ALA A 172 12.96 10.33 -10.19
N GLY A 173 12.87 10.69 -11.48
CA GLY A 173 14.02 11.16 -12.24
C GLY A 173 15.05 10.05 -12.48
N LYS A 174 15.91 10.21 -13.49
CA LYS A 174 17.05 9.29 -13.67
C LYS A 174 17.98 9.42 -12.46
N PRO A 175 18.60 8.34 -11.96
CA PRO A 175 19.80 8.45 -11.14
C PRO A 175 20.78 9.32 -11.92
N LYS A 176 21.39 10.34 -11.29
CA LYS A 176 22.51 11.05 -11.92
C LYS A 176 23.56 9.99 -12.25
N GLY A 177 23.76 9.70 -13.53
CA GLY A 177 24.85 8.86 -13.99
C GLY A 177 26.14 9.47 -13.46
N GLY A 178 26.95 8.68 -12.77
CA GLY A 178 28.29 9.09 -12.41
C GLY A 178 29.03 9.43 -13.70
N ASN A 179 29.45 10.68 -13.84
CA ASN A 179 30.28 11.12 -14.95
C ASN A 179 31.68 10.53 -14.75
N GLY A 180 31.83 9.24 -15.07
CA GLY A 180 33.11 8.59 -15.31
C GLY A 180 33.51 8.84 -16.76
N GLU A 181 33.78 10.09 -17.09
CA GLU A 181 34.39 10.45 -18.36
C GLU A 181 35.89 10.14 -18.22
N PRO A 182 36.46 9.19 -18.98
CA PRO A 182 37.90 9.03 -19.00
C PRO A 182 38.45 10.29 -19.64
N LYS A 183 39.21 11.07 -18.86
CA LYS A 183 40.04 12.14 -19.42
C LYS A 183 40.95 11.50 -20.46
N GLY A 184 40.72 11.83 -21.73
CA GLY A 184 41.71 11.66 -22.78
C GLY A 184 42.98 12.38 -22.35
N GLY A 185 44.04 11.60 -22.14
CA GLY A 185 45.39 12.09 -22.01
C GLY A 185 46.05 11.96 -23.37
N ASP A 186 46.05 13.06 -24.13
CA ASP A 186 46.98 13.26 -25.22
C ASP A 186 48.12 14.16 -24.70
N GLY A 187 49.37 13.72 -24.92
CA GLY A 187 50.54 14.59 -24.98
C GLY A 187 51.59 14.39 -23.88
N GLU A 188 52.47 13.40 -24.05
CA GLU A 188 53.90 13.60 -24.36
C GLU A 188 54.48 12.35 -25.01
#